data_AF-Q0RJW0-F1
#
_entry.id   AF-Q0RJW0-F1
#
_cell.length_a   1.000
_cell.length_b   1.000
_cell.length_c   1.000
_cell.angle_alpha   90.00
_cell.angle_beta   90.00
_cell.angle_gamma   90.00
#
_symmetry.space_group_name_H-M   'P 1'
#
loop_
_entity.id
_entity.type
_entity.pdbx_description
1 polymer ?
#
loop_
_entity_poly.entity_id
_entity_poly.type
_entity_poly.pdbx_seq_one_letter_code
_entity_poly.pdbx_strand_id
1 'polypeptide(L)'
;MRGRRVEVEPERDPVLPSRRREPYPVSPVIGPEGERACAEIVAAARDLFAQRGYHGTSILAITEATGRSDTAFYQYFQSKIELFALFYEQLGRDLVRHFRRQRVVEPGPAGLAEFRTWLEGLDDVLRRHSPVFAAWPLVADDALMPEDPSEQYLRELAEEMRPRLALAGAGPVDTRVLAIAIISLMQWTHVVLDPRRPGVLPPESSVHATLATIIHSSLFPPLAGPTGTAGPTGTAGPTGTAGPLGAAGPVGADGGPPPWPGLLLDSCPDRADPLGAWRETAPLGLRRRVTRRSEPTIRRILAAANQAFERGGLAGTSVDDITAEAGVAHGTFYQYWEDRYAVFATLAHQAAVDICTHLDDLLRAEDEDDILAWIDRWLDVLRQRGPTLHVWTTEVLPTAPLQRLSRQLRGYLDAVTARLMARWAPGRSLDPSAAAIVLWVLLGEFPYHAWQRHPVLDRDDVHRSLALLLVGGLLGARAPLPAADSPR
;
A
#
# COMPACT_ATOMS: atom_id res chain seq x y z
N MET A 1 -28.72 -16.77 34.36
CA MET A 1 -27.39 -17.32 34.04
C MET A 1 -26.49 -16.16 33.61
N ARG A 2 -25.49 -15.83 34.42
CA ARG A 2 -24.61 -14.67 34.21
C ARG A 2 -23.60 -14.98 33.11
N GLY A 3 -23.52 -14.08 32.12
CA GLY A 3 -22.56 -14.15 31.02
C GLY A 3 -21.12 -14.14 31.53
N ARG A 4 -20.31 -15.06 31.01
CA ARG A 4 -18.87 -15.14 31.28
C ARG A 4 -18.20 -13.98 30.53
N ARG A 5 -18.05 -12.86 31.22
CA ARG A 5 -17.23 -11.71 30.81
C ARG A 5 -15.79 -12.23 30.69
N VAL A 6 -15.26 -12.31 29.48
CA VAL A 6 -13.85 -12.63 29.26
C VAL A 6 -13.05 -11.42 29.73
N GLU A 7 -12.39 -11.54 30.87
CA GLU A 7 -11.37 -10.60 31.31
C GLU A 7 -10.28 -10.57 30.23
N VAL A 8 -9.97 -9.37 29.74
CA VAL A 8 -8.88 -9.14 28.81
C VAL A 8 -7.58 -9.36 29.59
N GLU A 9 -6.96 -10.53 29.41
CA GLU A 9 -5.62 -10.82 29.94
C GLU A 9 -4.61 -9.79 29.38
N PRO A 10 -3.62 -9.38 30.20
CA PRO A 10 -2.59 -8.45 29.77
C PRO A 10 -1.74 -9.06 28.63
N GLU A 11 -1.10 -8.17 27.88
CA GLU A 11 -0.10 -8.41 26.82
C GLU A 11 0.71 -9.69 27.05
N ARG A 12 0.24 -10.82 26.53
CA ARG A 12 1.01 -12.06 26.54
C ARG A 12 2.01 -11.99 25.41
N ASP A 13 3.27 -12.23 25.77
CA ASP A 13 4.37 -12.63 24.92
C ASP A 13 3.93 -13.60 23.81
N PRO A 14 4.71 -13.72 22.71
CA PRO A 14 4.43 -14.65 21.63
C PRO A 14 3.94 -15.99 22.19
N VAL A 15 2.86 -16.57 21.65
CA VAL A 15 2.49 -17.94 22.01
C VAL A 15 3.59 -18.85 21.47
N LEU A 16 4.57 -19.09 22.32
CA LEU A 16 5.70 -19.96 22.08
C LEU A 16 5.20 -21.41 22.14
N PRO A 17 5.90 -22.34 21.46
CA PRO A 17 5.69 -23.76 21.68
C PRO A 17 5.68 -24.06 23.17
N SER A 18 4.66 -24.79 23.64
CA SER A 18 4.51 -25.20 25.03
C SER A 18 5.11 -26.59 25.30
N ARG A 19 5.54 -27.28 24.23
CA ARG A 19 6.12 -28.62 24.30
C ARG A 19 7.35 -28.78 23.42
N ARG A 20 8.31 -29.57 23.91
CA ARG A 20 9.48 -30.02 23.12
C ARG A 20 9.05 -31.11 22.13
N ARG A 21 9.73 -31.20 20.99
CA ARG A 21 9.43 -32.16 19.93
C ARG A 21 10.28 -33.42 20.03
N GLU A 22 9.69 -34.55 19.65
CA GLU A 22 10.42 -35.82 19.50
C GLU A 22 11.49 -35.71 18.39
N PRO A 23 12.66 -36.37 18.52
CA PRO A 23 13.06 -37.36 19.53
C PRO A 23 13.75 -36.76 20.77
N TYR A 24 13.63 -35.44 20.98
CA TYR A 24 14.34 -34.71 22.04
C TYR A 24 13.47 -34.60 23.32
N PRO A 25 14.09 -34.27 24.48
CA PRO A 25 14.16 -35.06 25.72
C PRO A 25 12.86 -35.51 26.40
N VAL A 26 13.03 -36.50 27.31
CA VAL A 26 12.04 -37.24 28.14
C VAL A 26 10.94 -36.42 28.84
N SER A 27 11.13 -35.11 29.06
CA SER A 27 10.08 -34.23 29.61
C SER A 27 9.48 -33.36 28.50
N PRO A 28 8.20 -33.57 28.15
CA PRO A 28 7.54 -32.84 27.06
C PRO A 28 7.26 -31.37 27.41
N VAL A 29 7.28 -30.98 28.68
CA VAL A 29 6.98 -29.61 29.14
C VAL A 29 8.25 -28.75 29.10
N ILE A 30 8.12 -27.55 28.54
CA ILE A 30 9.18 -26.54 28.51
C ILE A 30 9.18 -25.78 29.86
N GLY A 31 10.31 -25.77 30.56
CA GLY A 31 10.50 -24.97 31.77
C GLY A 31 11.01 -23.55 31.46
N PRO A 32 11.18 -22.67 32.47
CA PRO A 32 11.51 -21.24 32.28
C PRO A 32 12.77 -20.98 31.45
N GLU A 33 13.79 -21.83 31.60
CA GLU A 33 15.03 -21.74 30.81
C GLU A 33 14.80 -22.11 29.34
N GLY A 34 13.94 -23.10 29.08
CA GLY A 34 13.54 -23.48 27.73
C GLY A 34 12.65 -22.44 27.07
N GLU A 35 11.77 -21.78 27.83
CA GLU A 35 10.96 -20.65 27.35
C GLU A 35 11.86 -19.49 26.91
N ARG A 36 12.85 -19.14 27.75
CA ARG A 36 13.84 -18.11 27.41
C ARG A 36 14.65 -18.50 26.16
N ALA A 37 15.13 -19.75 26.07
CA ALA A 37 15.85 -20.22 24.90
C ALA A 37 14.98 -20.16 23.62
N CYS A 38 13.71 -20.56 23.72
CA CYS A 38 12.78 -20.48 22.60
C CYS A 38 12.51 -19.02 22.20
N ALA A 39 12.33 -18.12 23.16
CA ALA A 39 12.15 -16.69 22.91
C ALA A 39 13.36 -16.07 22.19
N GLU A 40 14.58 -16.43 22.61
CA GLU A 40 15.82 -15.97 21.95
C GLU A 40 15.93 -16.47 20.50
N ILE A 41 15.57 -17.72 20.22
CA ILE A 41 15.53 -18.27 18.85
C ILE A 41 14.50 -17.53 18.00
N VAL A 42 13.30 -17.30 18.53
CA VAL A 42 12.22 -16.58 17.84
C VAL A 42 12.61 -15.13 17.56
N ALA A 43 13.25 -14.44 18.52
CA ALA A 43 13.73 -13.08 18.33
C ALA A 43 14.83 -13.00 17.24
N ALA A 44 15.85 -13.87 17.32
CA ALA A 44 16.93 -13.90 16.33
C ALA A 44 16.42 -14.24 14.91
N ALA A 45 15.47 -15.17 14.80
CA ALA A 45 14.84 -15.50 13.53
C ALA A 45 14.08 -14.31 12.95
N ARG A 46 13.35 -13.55 13.77
CA ARG A 46 12.63 -12.34 13.36
C ARG A 46 13.59 -11.29 12.79
N ASP A 47 14.69 -11.02 13.50
CA ASP A 47 15.69 -10.04 13.07
C ASP A 47 16.39 -10.47 11.77
N LEU A 48 16.74 -11.74 11.64
CA LEU A 48 17.39 -12.26 10.44
C LEU A 48 16.44 -12.27 9.23
N PHE A 49 15.17 -12.62 9.42
CA PHE A 49 14.16 -12.51 8.37
C PHE A 49 13.97 -11.06 7.93
N ALA A 50 13.97 -10.09 8.86
CA ALA A 50 13.90 -8.67 8.55
C ALA A 50 15.10 -8.20 7.69
N GLN A 51 16.29 -8.68 8.02
CA GLN A 51 17.54 -8.23 7.41
C GLN A 51 17.86 -8.91 6.07
N ARG A 52 17.57 -10.21 5.96
CA ARG A 52 18.04 -11.07 4.86
C ARG A 52 16.90 -11.71 4.06
N GLY A 53 15.66 -11.48 4.47
CA GLY A 53 14.49 -12.19 3.95
C GLY A 53 14.44 -13.65 4.40
N TYR A 54 13.33 -14.32 4.08
CA TYR A 54 13.09 -15.70 4.48
C TYR A 54 14.04 -16.70 3.80
N HIS A 55 14.24 -16.62 2.48
CA HIS A 55 15.15 -17.54 1.77
C HIS A 55 16.62 -17.30 2.13
N GLY A 56 17.03 -16.04 2.31
CA GLY A 56 18.39 -15.66 2.71
C GLY A 56 18.77 -16.01 4.15
N THR A 57 17.82 -16.54 4.94
CA THR A 57 18.04 -16.96 6.32
C THR A 57 18.07 -18.48 6.44
N SER A 58 19.17 -19.03 6.96
CA SER A 58 19.33 -20.46 7.26
C SER A 58 19.10 -20.73 8.75
N ILE A 59 18.78 -21.99 9.09
CA ILE A 59 18.69 -22.42 10.51
C ILE A 59 20.04 -22.20 11.21
N LEU A 60 21.14 -22.52 10.52
CA LEU A 60 22.50 -22.27 10.99
C LEU A 60 22.73 -20.79 11.37
N ALA A 61 22.28 -19.85 10.54
CA ALA A 61 22.43 -18.43 10.84
C ALA A 61 21.66 -18.02 12.11
N ILE A 62 20.49 -18.62 12.36
CA ILE A 62 19.67 -18.36 13.55
C ILE A 62 20.35 -18.93 14.81
N THR A 63 20.90 -20.14 14.72
CA THR A 63 21.56 -20.82 15.85
C THR A 63 22.88 -20.15 16.19
N GLU A 64 23.67 -19.75 15.18
CA GLU A 64 24.87 -18.92 15.35
C GLU A 64 24.56 -17.58 16.01
N ALA A 65 23.51 -16.88 15.57
CA ALA A 65 23.13 -15.58 16.15
C ALA A 65 22.73 -15.66 17.64
N THR A 66 22.25 -16.83 18.09
CA THR A 66 21.86 -17.07 19.49
C THR A 66 22.93 -17.80 20.31
N GLY A 67 24.07 -18.17 19.70
CA GLY A 67 25.09 -18.99 20.34
C GLY A 67 24.60 -20.39 20.73
N ARG A 68 23.54 -20.90 20.09
CA ARG A 68 22.92 -22.20 20.38
C ARG A 68 23.27 -23.23 19.32
N SER A 69 23.08 -24.50 19.65
CA SER A 69 23.24 -25.58 18.69
C SER A 69 22.01 -25.73 17.80
N ASP A 70 22.20 -26.27 16.59
CA ASP A 70 21.09 -26.69 15.72
C ASP A 70 20.15 -27.66 16.43
N THR A 71 20.68 -28.55 17.27
CA THR A 71 19.88 -29.44 18.11
C THR A 71 18.96 -28.68 19.06
N ALA A 72 19.37 -27.54 19.61
CA ALA A 72 18.53 -26.71 20.46
C ALA A 72 17.39 -26.04 19.68
N PHE A 73 17.59 -25.73 18.39
CA PHE A 73 16.52 -25.28 17.50
C PHE A 73 15.51 -26.40 17.25
N TYR A 74 15.98 -27.59 16.88
CA TYR A 74 15.13 -28.74 16.56
C TYR A 74 14.33 -29.29 17.75
N GLN A 75 14.67 -28.90 18.98
CA GLN A 75 13.84 -29.16 20.16
C GLN A 75 12.48 -28.43 20.12
N TYR A 76 12.39 -27.31 19.40
CA TYR A 76 11.20 -26.45 19.35
C TYR A 76 10.59 -26.40 17.95
N PHE A 77 11.41 -26.36 16.90
CA PHE A 77 10.96 -26.16 15.51
C PHE A 77 11.59 -27.18 14.56
N GLN A 78 10.81 -27.80 13.68
CA GLN A 78 11.29 -28.74 12.67
C GLN A 78 11.90 -28.01 11.48
N SER A 79 11.45 -26.78 11.23
CA SER A 79 11.98 -25.96 10.16
C SER A 79 11.74 -24.48 10.44
N LYS A 80 12.39 -23.62 9.65
CA LYS A 80 12.14 -22.19 9.67
C LYS A 80 10.72 -21.80 9.18
N ILE A 81 9.98 -22.70 8.52
CA ILE A 81 8.58 -22.48 8.12
C ILE A 81 7.72 -22.32 9.38
N GLU A 82 7.98 -23.09 10.43
CA GLU A 82 7.15 -23.02 11.64
C GLU A 82 7.40 -21.75 12.45
N LEU A 83 8.62 -21.21 12.39
CA LEU A 83 8.88 -19.87 12.89
C LEU A 83 8.10 -18.83 12.11
N PHE A 84 8.06 -18.95 10.79
CA PHE A 84 7.26 -18.07 9.94
C PHE A 84 5.75 -18.17 10.25
N ALA A 85 5.22 -19.40 10.37
CA ALA A 85 3.83 -19.65 10.77
C ALA A 85 3.50 -19.04 12.14
N LEU A 86 4.42 -19.16 13.11
CA LEU A 86 4.30 -18.55 14.42
C LEU A 86 4.27 -17.01 14.36
N PHE A 87 5.06 -16.38 13.49
CA PHE A 87 5.00 -14.94 13.28
C PHE A 87 3.69 -14.52 12.60
N TYR A 88 3.23 -15.30 11.63
CA TYR A 88 1.97 -15.03 10.95
C TYR A 88 0.76 -15.11 11.90
N GLU A 89 0.71 -16.15 12.74
CA GLU A 89 -0.30 -16.34 13.78
C GLU A 89 -0.28 -15.20 14.82
N GLN A 90 0.90 -14.63 15.11
CA GLN A 90 1.00 -13.44 15.97
C GLN A 90 0.44 -12.20 15.30
N LEU A 91 0.78 -11.98 14.02
CA LEU A 91 0.25 -10.88 13.22
C LEU A 91 -1.28 -10.93 13.17
N GLY A 92 -1.87 -12.08 12.82
CA GLY A 92 -3.32 -12.26 12.74
C GLY A 92 -4.03 -11.89 14.05
N ARG A 93 -3.52 -12.38 15.18
CA ARG A 93 -4.08 -12.06 16.51
C ARG A 93 -3.94 -10.59 16.90
N ASP A 94 -2.80 -9.98 16.60
CA ASP A 94 -2.57 -8.56 16.90
C ASP A 94 -3.44 -7.66 16.02
N LEU A 95 -3.64 -8.01 14.75
CA LEU A 95 -4.59 -7.34 13.85
C LEU A 95 -6.01 -7.45 14.38
N VAL A 96 -6.50 -8.66 14.70
CA VAL A 96 -7.86 -8.83 15.26
C VAL A 96 -8.02 -8.05 16.56
N ARG A 97 -7.04 -8.10 17.46
CA ARG A 97 -7.03 -7.32 18.71
C ARG A 97 -7.08 -5.82 18.43
N HIS A 98 -6.32 -5.34 17.46
CA HIS A 98 -6.28 -3.92 17.09
C HIS A 98 -7.62 -3.45 16.48
N PHE A 99 -8.21 -4.23 15.56
CA PHE A 99 -9.52 -3.94 14.99
C PHE A 99 -10.64 -4.02 16.04
N ARG A 100 -10.54 -4.91 17.03
CA ARG A 100 -11.45 -4.96 18.19
C ARG A 100 -11.43 -3.70 19.04
N ARG A 101 -10.26 -3.06 19.20
CA ARG A 101 -10.12 -1.82 19.97
C ARG A 101 -10.76 -0.62 19.27
N GLN A 102 -11.04 -0.73 17.97
CA GLN A 102 -11.65 0.36 17.22
C GLN A 102 -13.05 0.65 17.77
N ARG A 103 -13.33 1.93 18.02
CA ARG A 103 -14.68 2.38 18.36
C ARG A 103 -15.51 2.48 17.08
N VAL A 104 -16.82 2.61 17.20
CA VAL A 104 -17.67 2.89 16.04
C VAL A 104 -17.16 4.16 15.37
N VAL A 105 -16.93 4.11 14.06
CA VAL A 105 -16.39 5.28 13.35
C VAL A 105 -17.52 6.28 13.21
N GLU A 106 -17.36 7.45 13.82
CA GLU A 106 -18.37 8.52 13.76
C GLU A 106 -18.07 9.49 12.60
N PRO A 107 -19.10 10.10 12.00
CA PRO A 107 -18.91 11.17 11.02
C PRO A 107 -18.31 12.42 11.69
N GLY A 108 -17.69 13.28 10.87
CA GLY A 108 -17.18 14.59 11.29
C GLY A 108 -15.76 14.58 11.87
N PRO A 109 -15.25 15.75 12.31
CA PRO A 109 -13.83 15.94 12.64
C PRO A 109 -13.34 15.12 13.84
N ALA A 110 -14.18 14.90 14.85
CA ALA A 110 -13.82 14.10 16.02
C ALA A 110 -13.63 12.62 15.65
N GLY A 111 -14.58 12.04 14.91
CA GLY A 111 -14.47 10.67 14.42
C GLY A 111 -13.29 10.47 13.46
N LEU A 112 -12.98 11.46 12.62
CA LEU A 112 -11.77 11.44 11.79
C LEU A 112 -10.48 11.43 12.63
N ALA A 113 -10.40 12.24 13.69
CA ALA A 113 -9.24 12.28 14.58
C ALA A 113 -9.05 10.95 15.34
N GLU A 114 -10.14 10.35 15.82
CA GLU A 114 -10.13 9.01 16.42
C GLU A 114 -9.68 7.96 15.40
N PHE A 115 -10.24 7.99 14.19
CA PHE A 115 -9.87 7.07 13.11
C PHE A 115 -8.39 7.18 12.72
N ARG A 116 -7.84 8.40 12.68
CA ARG A 116 -6.40 8.61 12.45
C ARG A 116 -5.55 7.99 13.56
N THR A 117 -5.92 8.20 14.82
CA THR A 117 -5.20 7.61 15.97
C THR A 117 -5.24 6.07 15.91
N TRP A 118 -6.36 5.51 15.45
CA TRP A 118 -6.47 4.08 15.21
C TRP A 118 -5.53 3.60 14.09
N LEU A 119 -5.49 4.29 12.95
CA LEU A 119 -4.57 3.96 11.85
C LEU A 119 -3.10 4.06 12.28
N GLU A 120 -2.72 5.02 13.11
CA GLU A 120 -1.37 5.11 13.69
C GLU A 120 -1.04 3.88 14.57
N GLY A 121 -2.03 3.34 15.29
CA GLY A 121 -1.86 2.09 16.04
C GLY A 121 -1.79 0.85 15.12
N LEU A 122 -2.47 0.87 13.97
CA LEU A 122 -2.39 -0.19 12.97
C LEU A 122 -0.99 -0.23 12.36
N ASP A 123 -0.44 0.94 12.06
CA ASP A 123 0.91 1.12 11.56
C ASP A 123 1.96 0.48 12.48
N ASP A 124 1.85 0.74 13.77
CA ASP A 124 2.70 0.16 14.80
C ASP A 124 2.60 -1.39 14.88
N VAL A 125 1.39 -1.94 14.71
CA VAL A 125 1.19 -3.39 14.59
C VAL A 125 1.90 -3.95 13.35
N LEU A 126 1.67 -3.35 12.19
CA LEU A 126 2.25 -3.82 10.92
C LEU A 126 3.78 -3.73 10.94
N ARG A 127 4.34 -2.66 11.50
CA ARG A 127 5.79 -2.44 11.60
C ARG A 127 6.48 -3.48 12.47
N ARG A 128 5.90 -3.82 13.63
CA ARG A 128 6.39 -4.91 14.51
C ARG A 128 6.47 -6.26 13.79
N HIS A 129 5.57 -6.47 12.84
CA HIS A 129 5.44 -7.71 12.08
C HIS A 129 5.97 -7.59 10.64
N SER A 130 6.71 -6.53 10.31
CA SER A 130 7.30 -6.29 8.99
C SER A 130 8.05 -7.48 8.36
N PRO A 131 8.75 -8.37 9.11
CA PRO A 131 9.42 -9.53 8.52
C PRO A 131 8.46 -10.54 7.88
N VAL A 132 7.22 -10.61 8.39
CA VAL A 132 6.16 -11.45 7.80
C VAL A 132 5.85 -10.95 6.41
N PHE A 133 5.65 -9.65 6.24
CA PHE A 133 5.27 -9.04 4.96
C PHE A 133 6.38 -9.04 3.91
N ALA A 134 7.65 -8.97 4.32
CA ALA A 134 8.80 -9.11 3.42
C ALA A 134 8.98 -10.54 2.88
N ALA A 135 8.48 -11.54 3.61
CA ALA A 135 8.63 -12.96 3.30
C ALA A 135 7.34 -13.62 2.76
N TRP A 136 6.17 -13.08 3.10
CA TRP A 136 4.85 -13.55 2.66
C TRP A 136 4.75 -13.80 1.15
N PRO A 137 5.26 -12.89 0.29
CA PRO A 137 5.14 -13.08 -1.15
C PRO A 137 6.00 -14.19 -1.75
N LEU A 138 6.88 -14.80 -0.95
CA LEU A 138 7.83 -15.82 -1.36
C LEU A 138 7.53 -17.20 -0.73
N VAL A 139 6.65 -17.24 0.28
CA VAL A 139 6.27 -18.46 1.03
C VAL A 139 4.82 -18.87 0.76
N ALA A 140 4.00 -17.99 0.16
CA ALA A 140 2.62 -18.25 -0.26
C ALA A 140 2.50 -19.17 -1.49
N ASP A 141 3.38 -20.17 -1.60
CA ASP A 141 3.15 -21.35 -2.42
C ASP A 141 2.34 -22.32 -1.55
N ASP A 142 1.18 -22.79 -2.03
CA ASP A 142 0.23 -23.67 -1.31
C ASP A 142 0.93 -24.89 -0.66
N ALA A 143 2.09 -25.28 -1.21
CA ALA A 143 2.91 -26.38 -0.71
C ALA A 143 3.56 -26.12 0.67
N LEU A 144 3.77 -24.87 1.08
CA LEU A 144 4.51 -24.52 2.31
C LEU A 144 3.60 -24.25 3.51
N MET A 145 2.34 -23.86 3.30
CA MET A 145 1.34 -23.59 4.36
C MET A 145 -0.04 -24.15 3.98
N PRO A 146 -0.27 -25.48 4.05
CA PRO A 146 -1.52 -26.12 3.59
C PRO A 146 -2.77 -25.73 4.39
N GLU A 147 -2.59 -25.29 5.65
CA GLU A 147 -3.63 -24.76 6.52
C GLU A 147 -3.38 -23.27 6.73
N ASP A 148 -3.49 -22.46 5.68
CA ASP A 148 -3.36 -20.99 5.79
C ASP A 148 -4.47 -20.41 6.69
N PRO A 149 -4.15 -19.90 7.89
CA PRO A 149 -5.17 -19.35 8.79
C PRO A 149 -5.61 -17.94 8.37
N SER A 150 -5.04 -17.38 7.28
CA SER A 150 -5.36 -16.04 6.75
C SER A 150 -6.87 -15.84 6.60
N GLU A 151 -7.57 -16.81 6.01
CA GLU A 151 -9.00 -16.74 5.76
C GLU A 151 -9.83 -16.73 7.04
N GLN A 152 -9.37 -17.35 8.13
CA GLN A 152 -10.03 -17.20 9.43
C GLN A 152 -9.85 -15.78 9.96
N TYR A 153 -8.62 -15.26 9.95
CA TYR A 153 -8.33 -13.92 10.46
C TYR A 153 -9.03 -12.82 9.64
N LEU A 154 -9.05 -12.94 8.31
CA LEU A 154 -9.76 -12.02 7.42
C LEU A 154 -11.27 -12.04 7.70
N ARG A 155 -11.86 -13.21 7.95
CA ARG A 155 -13.26 -13.32 8.39
C ARG A 155 -13.50 -12.65 9.74
N GLU A 156 -12.65 -12.89 10.74
CA GLU A 156 -12.76 -12.25 12.05
C GLU A 156 -12.64 -10.71 11.93
N LEU A 157 -11.69 -10.21 11.14
CA LEU A 157 -11.54 -8.78 10.87
C LEU A 157 -12.78 -8.18 10.22
N ALA A 158 -13.36 -8.87 9.23
CA ALA A 158 -14.58 -8.45 8.55
C ALA A 158 -15.78 -8.37 9.52
N GLU A 159 -15.92 -9.35 10.42
CA GLU A 159 -16.96 -9.35 11.45
C GLU A 159 -16.77 -8.21 12.45
N GLU A 160 -15.53 -7.88 12.81
CA GLU A 160 -15.27 -6.72 13.67
C GLU A 160 -15.60 -5.41 12.94
N MET A 161 -15.30 -5.27 11.64
CA MET A 161 -15.62 -4.04 10.92
C MET A 161 -17.13 -3.81 10.74
N ARG A 162 -17.93 -4.88 10.61
CA ARG A 162 -19.38 -4.83 10.35
C ARG A 162 -20.17 -3.91 11.30
N PRO A 163 -20.15 -4.08 12.64
CA PRO A 163 -20.90 -3.19 13.54
C PRO A 163 -20.36 -1.76 13.55
N ARG A 164 -19.07 -1.55 13.21
CA ARG A 164 -18.41 -0.24 13.25
C ARG A 164 -18.73 0.61 12.02
N LEU A 165 -19.12 -0.04 10.92
CA LEU A 165 -19.56 0.59 9.67
C LEU A 165 -21.08 0.65 9.54
N ALA A 166 -21.85 0.03 10.44
CA ALA A 166 -23.32 0.05 10.40
C ALA A 166 -23.92 1.48 10.49
N LEU A 167 -23.16 2.45 11.00
CA LEU A 167 -23.54 3.87 11.02
C LEU A 167 -22.98 4.67 9.82
N ALA A 168 -22.12 4.07 9.00
CA ALA A 168 -21.58 4.71 7.80
C ALA A 168 -22.64 4.72 6.70
N GLY A 169 -22.78 5.85 6.00
CA GLY A 169 -23.61 5.97 4.80
C GLY A 169 -22.99 5.30 3.58
N ALA A 170 -21.92 4.52 3.78
CA ALA A 170 -21.41 3.58 2.80
C ALA A 170 -22.55 2.62 2.45
N GLY A 171 -22.85 2.42 1.16
CA GLY A 171 -23.83 1.44 0.70
C GLY A 171 -23.44 0.01 1.07
N PRO A 172 -23.79 -1.02 0.29
CA PRO A 172 -23.36 -2.39 0.56
C PRO A 172 -21.85 -2.55 0.31
N VAL A 173 -21.02 -2.04 1.23
CA VAL A 173 -19.57 -2.22 1.21
C VAL A 173 -19.27 -3.52 1.94
N ASP A 174 -18.67 -4.46 1.21
CA ASP A 174 -18.16 -5.69 1.81
C ASP A 174 -17.05 -5.35 2.80
N THR A 175 -17.25 -5.70 4.08
CA THR A 175 -16.32 -5.35 5.15
C THR A 175 -15.02 -6.15 5.10
N ARG A 176 -15.02 -7.35 4.48
CA ARG A 176 -13.80 -8.13 4.21
C ARG A 176 -12.93 -7.41 3.19
N VAL A 177 -13.55 -6.96 2.11
CA VAL A 177 -12.87 -6.24 1.03
C VAL A 177 -12.23 -4.95 1.56
N LEU A 178 -12.97 -4.18 2.36
CA LEU A 178 -12.44 -2.96 2.95
C LEU A 178 -11.32 -3.23 3.98
N ALA A 179 -11.42 -4.28 4.80
CA ALA A 179 -10.35 -4.66 5.72
C ALA A 179 -9.04 -4.93 4.98
N ILE A 180 -9.12 -5.72 3.89
CA ILE A 180 -7.98 -6.03 3.02
C ILE A 180 -7.40 -4.76 2.41
N ALA A 181 -8.26 -3.86 1.91
CA ALA A 181 -7.81 -2.59 1.34
C ALA A 181 -7.07 -1.73 2.39
N ILE A 182 -7.63 -1.56 3.59
CA ILE A 182 -6.99 -0.74 4.65
C ILE A 182 -5.62 -1.33 5.05
N ILE A 183 -5.55 -2.64 5.28
CA ILE A 183 -4.30 -3.32 5.64
C ILE A 183 -3.28 -3.17 4.52
N SER A 184 -3.69 -3.39 3.26
CA SER A 184 -2.81 -3.27 2.09
C SER A 184 -2.29 -1.85 1.93
N LEU A 185 -3.17 -0.84 2.01
CA LEU A 185 -2.78 0.56 1.90
C LEU A 185 -1.75 0.95 2.96
N MET A 186 -1.95 0.53 4.22
CA MET A 186 -1.03 0.83 5.32
C MET A 186 0.30 0.08 5.19
N GLN A 187 0.27 -1.19 4.80
CA GLN A 187 1.47 -1.99 4.59
C GLN A 187 2.36 -1.38 3.50
N TRP A 188 1.78 -1.01 2.36
CA TRP A 188 2.54 -0.54 1.20
C TRP A 188 3.08 0.88 1.36
N THR A 189 2.49 1.69 2.22
CA THR A 189 3.07 3.00 2.54
C THR A 189 4.46 2.90 3.16
N HIS A 190 4.75 1.89 4.00
CA HIS A 190 6.10 1.68 4.54
C HIS A 190 7.15 1.40 3.46
N VAL A 191 6.79 0.59 2.47
CA VAL A 191 7.71 0.22 1.39
C VAL A 191 8.01 1.41 0.50
N VAL A 192 6.98 2.21 0.18
CA VAL A 192 7.14 3.41 -0.65
C VAL A 192 7.93 4.50 0.08
N LEU A 193 7.79 4.57 1.42
CA LEU A 193 8.49 5.52 2.29
C LEU A 193 9.88 5.04 2.76
N ASP A 194 10.46 3.98 2.18
CA ASP A 194 11.80 3.50 2.57
C ASP A 194 12.83 4.66 2.49
N PRO A 195 13.46 5.04 3.62
CA PRO A 195 14.42 6.15 3.69
C PRO A 195 15.65 5.98 2.79
N ARG A 196 15.94 4.76 2.35
CA ARG A 196 17.04 4.47 1.40
C ARG A 196 16.74 4.99 0.00
N ARG A 197 15.49 5.39 -0.29
CA ARG A 197 15.10 5.90 -1.61
C ARG A 197 15.53 7.35 -1.80
N PRO A 198 16.04 7.70 -3.00
CA PRO A 198 16.37 9.08 -3.30
C PRO A 198 15.11 9.96 -3.41
N GLY A 199 15.14 11.12 -2.75
CA GLY A 199 14.10 12.14 -2.83
C GLY A 199 13.67 12.67 -1.46
N VAL A 200 12.93 13.78 -1.44
CA VAL A 200 12.25 14.25 -0.23
C VAL A 200 10.99 13.39 -0.06
N LEU A 201 10.84 12.76 1.11
CA LEU A 201 9.66 12.00 1.48
C LEU A 201 8.80 12.85 2.43
N PRO A 202 7.46 12.79 2.32
CA PRO A 202 6.60 13.46 3.29
C PRO A 202 6.75 12.82 4.68
N PRO A 203 6.45 13.56 5.75
CA PRO A 203 6.36 12.98 7.09
C PRO A 203 5.33 11.84 7.12
N GLU A 204 5.66 10.76 7.83
CA GLU A 204 4.76 9.61 7.99
C GLU A 204 3.39 10.00 8.55
N SER A 205 3.35 10.95 9.49
CA SER A 205 2.10 11.51 10.03
C SER A 205 1.22 12.17 8.97
N SER A 206 1.80 12.73 7.89
CA SER A 206 1.05 13.31 6.78
C SER A 206 0.42 12.23 5.89
N VAL A 207 1.10 11.10 5.74
CA VAL A 207 0.57 9.92 5.02
C VAL A 207 -0.57 9.29 5.82
N HIS A 208 -0.42 9.10 7.13
CA HIS A 208 -1.50 8.62 8.00
C HIS A 208 -2.70 9.56 8.00
N ALA A 209 -2.49 10.87 8.08
CA ALA A 209 -3.57 11.85 8.00
C ALA A 209 -4.31 11.80 6.66
N THR A 210 -3.57 11.57 5.57
CA THR A 210 -4.14 11.47 4.21
C THR A 210 -4.94 10.19 4.04
N LEU A 211 -4.39 9.03 4.43
CA LEU A 211 -5.12 7.75 4.46
C LEU A 211 -6.38 7.83 5.32
N ALA A 212 -6.28 8.40 6.53
CA ALA A 212 -7.41 8.60 7.43
C ALA A 212 -8.51 9.40 6.75
N THR A 213 -8.15 10.52 6.11
CA THR A 213 -9.10 11.41 5.44
C THR A 213 -9.79 10.70 4.27
N ILE A 214 -9.03 9.98 3.44
CA ILE A 214 -9.54 9.26 2.26
C ILE A 214 -10.50 8.15 2.68
N ILE A 215 -10.07 7.27 3.59
CA ILE A 215 -10.88 6.14 4.03
C ILE A 215 -12.12 6.65 4.78
N HIS A 216 -11.97 7.58 5.72
CA HIS A 216 -13.10 8.12 6.48
C HIS A 216 -14.13 8.81 5.57
N SER A 217 -13.67 9.62 4.61
CA SER A 217 -14.60 10.31 3.70
C SER A 217 -15.29 9.36 2.71
N SER A 218 -14.65 8.25 2.34
CA SER A 218 -15.29 7.22 1.53
C SER A 218 -16.47 6.54 2.24
N LEU A 219 -16.41 6.50 3.58
CA LEU A 219 -17.43 5.91 4.45
C LEU A 219 -18.52 6.91 4.84
N PHE A 220 -18.13 8.18 5.03
CA PHE A 220 -19.01 9.27 5.41
C PHE A 220 -18.92 10.38 4.37
N PRO A 221 -19.52 10.20 3.18
CA PRO A 221 -19.59 11.28 2.21
C PRO A 221 -20.30 12.48 2.86
N PRO A 222 -19.86 13.71 2.59
CA PRO A 222 -20.59 14.88 3.05
C PRO A 222 -22.04 14.77 2.55
N LEU A 223 -23.01 14.86 3.47
CA LEU A 223 -24.41 14.98 3.10
C LEU A 223 -24.50 16.08 2.04
N ALA A 224 -25.08 15.77 0.88
CA ALA A 224 -25.37 16.76 -0.14
C ALA A 224 -26.27 17.83 0.48
N GLY A 225 -25.67 18.85 1.08
CA GLY A 225 -26.37 20.05 1.47
C GLY A 225 -26.93 20.69 0.20
N PRO A 226 -28.12 21.31 0.25
CA PRO A 226 -28.66 21.98 -0.91
C PRO A 226 -27.61 22.96 -1.43
N THR A 227 -27.19 22.77 -2.69
CA THR A 227 -26.43 23.75 -3.46
C THR A 227 -27.06 25.10 -3.23
N GLY A 228 -26.29 26.04 -2.67
CA GLY A 228 -26.79 27.28 -2.11
C GLY A 228 -27.78 27.99 -3.04
N THR A 229 -29.04 28.02 -2.65
CA THR A 229 -29.92 29.12 -3.00
C THR A 229 -29.78 30.13 -1.88
N ALA A 230 -29.20 31.29 -2.18
CA ALA A 230 -29.21 32.45 -1.29
C ALA A 230 -30.66 32.69 -0.81
N GLY A 231 -30.91 32.39 0.47
CA GLY A 231 -32.18 32.73 1.12
C GLY A 231 -32.24 34.24 1.39
N PRO A 232 -33.42 34.86 1.31
CA PRO A 232 -33.55 36.30 1.48
C PRO A 232 -33.19 36.70 2.91
N THR A 233 -32.45 37.80 3.02
CA THR A 233 -32.08 38.51 4.25
C THR A 233 -33.29 38.85 5.13
N GLY A 234 -33.13 38.69 6.46
CA GLY A 234 -34.03 39.17 7.52
C GLY A 234 -34.73 38.01 8.25
N THR A 235 -34.80 37.91 9.57
CA THR A 235 -34.88 38.93 10.63
C THR A 235 -34.34 38.40 11.96
N ALA A 236 -33.79 39.31 12.78
CA ALA A 236 -33.30 39.06 14.13
C ALA A 236 -34.39 38.55 15.10
N GLY A 237 -34.00 37.62 15.99
CA GLY A 237 -34.73 37.25 17.20
C GLY A 237 -33.90 37.59 18.46
N PRO A 238 -34.52 38.02 19.57
CA PRO A 238 -33.82 38.55 20.74
C PRO A 238 -33.45 37.48 21.77
N THR A 239 -32.63 37.89 22.74
CA THR A 239 -32.09 37.15 23.91
C THR A 239 -30.80 36.36 23.62
N GLY A 240 -29.61 36.68 24.12
CA GLY A 240 -29.18 37.65 25.13
C GLY A 240 -28.53 36.93 26.30
N THR A 241 -27.21 36.70 26.22
CA THR A 241 -26.29 36.74 27.38
C THR A 241 -24.91 37.17 26.88
N ALA A 242 -24.45 38.29 27.43
CA ALA A 242 -23.19 38.94 27.08
C ALA A 242 -22.11 38.67 28.15
N GLY A 243 -20.86 38.51 27.70
CA GLY A 243 -19.65 38.91 28.42
C GLY A 243 -18.46 37.94 28.26
N PRO A 244 -17.19 38.44 28.21
CA PRO A 244 -16.75 39.83 28.34
C PRO A 244 -16.23 40.45 27.03
N LEU A 245 -16.49 41.75 26.90
CA LEU A 245 -15.86 42.68 25.98
C LEU A 245 -14.42 43.00 26.43
N GLY A 246 -13.50 43.16 25.48
CA GLY A 246 -12.36 44.05 25.67
C GLY A 246 -11.02 43.57 25.14
N ALA A 247 -10.82 43.63 23.82
CA ALA A 247 -9.59 44.17 23.26
C ALA A 247 -9.91 44.73 21.86
N ALA A 248 -9.75 46.04 21.73
CA ALA A 248 -9.97 46.79 20.51
C ALA A 248 -9.10 46.26 19.36
N GLY A 249 -9.72 45.94 18.24
CA GLY A 249 -9.01 45.81 16.98
C GLY A 249 -8.67 47.20 16.44
N PRO A 250 -7.45 47.45 15.94
CA PRO A 250 -7.22 48.59 15.08
C PRO A 250 -7.85 48.29 13.71
N VAL A 251 -8.74 49.18 13.29
CA VAL A 251 -9.27 49.25 11.94
C VAL A 251 -8.19 49.79 11.02
N GLY A 252 -7.85 49.02 9.98
CA GLY A 252 -7.49 49.49 8.65
C GLY A 252 -6.17 50.24 8.47
N ALA A 253 -5.14 49.55 7.96
CA ALA A 253 -4.25 50.08 6.94
C ALA A 253 -3.53 48.90 6.24
N ASP A 254 -3.82 48.73 4.95
CA ASP A 254 -2.95 48.19 3.90
C ASP A 254 -1.86 47.18 4.32
N GLY A 255 -2.17 45.89 4.23
CA GLY A 255 -1.20 44.82 4.41
C GLY A 255 -1.68 43.55 3.71
N GLY A 256 -1.20 43.32 2.49
CA GLY A 256 -1.39 42.06 1.77
C GLY A 256 -0.84 40.85 2.55
N PRO A 257 -1.16 39.63 2.11
CA PRO A 257 -0.66 38.42 2.75
C PRO A 257 0.89 38.44 2.83
N PRO A 258 1.48 37.91 3.91
CA PRO A 258 2.92 37.96 4.12
C PRO A 258 3.66 37.25 2.97
N PRO A 259 4.83 37.76 2.53
CA PRO A 259 5.59 37.16 1.45
C PRO A 259 6.20 35.86 1.96
N TRP A 260 5.71 34.74 1.44
CA TRP A 260 6.46 33.49 1.40
C TRP A 260 7.80 33.78 0.70
N PRO A 261 8.94 33.25 1.18
CA PRO A 261 10.20 33.35 0.46
C PRO A 261 10.01 32.78 -0.95
N GLY A 262 10.20 33.64 -1.95
CA GLY A 262 9.92 33.37 -3.34
C GLY A 262 10.65 32.14 -3.87
N LEU A 263 9.92 31.05 -4.04
CA LEU A 263 10.07 30.19 -5.19
C LEU A 263 9.21 30.80 -6.30
N LEU A 264 9.86 31.60 -7.13
CA LEU A 264 9.33 32.23 -8.33
C LEU A 264 8.45 31.27 -9.14
N LEU A 265 7.13 31.49 -9.10
CA LEU A 265 6.17 31.03 -10.11
C LEU A 265 6.17 31.93 -11.37
N ASP A 266 7.08 32.91 -11.45
CA ASP A 266 7.28 33.80 -12.60
C ASP A 266 8.37 33.32 -13.57
N SER A 267 8.57 32.02 -13.63
CA SER A 267 9.25 31.36 -14.76
C SER A 267 8.45 30.13 -15.14
N CYS A 268 7.16 30.33 -15.42
CA CYS A 268 6.40 29.36 -16.20
C CYS A 268 6.93 29.46 -17.63
N PRO A 269 7.72 28.50 -18.13
CA PRO A 269 8.09 28.49 -19.54
C PRO A 269 6.81 28.19 -20.30
N ASP A 270 6.27 29.19 -20.96
CA ASP A 270 5.24 29.00 -21.96
C ASP A 270 5.76 27.98 -23.01
N ARG A 271 5.01 26.88 -23.19
CA ARG A 271 5.10 25.88 -24.27
C ARG A 271 6.25 24.86 -24.30
N ALA A 272 6.47 24.12 -23.22
CA ALA A 272 6.91 22.72 -23.33
C ALA A 272 6.36 21.91 -22.15
N ASP A 273 5.58 20.88 -22.43
CA ASP A 273 5.13 19.91 -21.43
C ASP A 273 6.36 19.23 -20.79
N PRO A 274 6.74 19.55 -19.54
CA PRO A 274 7.90 18.94 -18.88
C PRO A 274 7.69 17.44 -18.63
N LEU A 275 6.44 17.00 -18.72
CA LEU A 275 5.98 15.64 -18.42
C LEU A 275 5.99 14.73 -19.66
N GLY A 276 6.05 15.30 -20.87
CA GLY A 276 6.01 14.57 -22.15
C GLY A 276 7.38 14.24 -22.73
N ALA A 277 8.42 15.03 -22.44
CA ALA A 277 9.72 14.93 -23.12
C ALA A 277 10.42 13.57 -23.00
N TRP A 278 10.20 12.82 -21.91
CA TRP A 278 10.76 11.48 -21.73
C TRP A 278 9.90 10.37 -22.36
N ARG A 279 8.64 10.64 -22.70
CA ARG A 279 7.73 9.68 -23.36
C ARG A 279 8.10 9.45 -24.83
N GLU A 280 8.66 10.46 -25.47
CA GLU A 280 9.11 10.41 -26.88
C GLU A 280 10.54 9.84 -27.05
N THR A 281 11.22 9.52 -25.94
CA THR A 281 12.56 8.95 -25.99
C THR A 281 12.54 7.47 -26.34
N ALA A 282 13.60 7.01 -27.01
CA ALA A 282 13.78 5.58 -27.27
C ALA A 282 13.79 4.79 -25.95
N PRO A 283 13.30 3.53 -25.93
CA PRO A 283 13.25 2.73 -24.72
C PRO A 283 14.60 2.69 -23.99
N LEU A 284 14.62 3.05 -22.71
CA LEU A 284 15.86 3.08 -21.93
C LEU A 284 16.54 1.70 -21.90
N GLY A 285 17.88 1.70 -21.95
CA GLY A 285 18.69 0.47 -21.88
C GLY A 285 18.76 -0.34 -23.19
N LEU A 286 17.95 -0.03 -24.19
CA LEU A 286 17.99 -0.70 -25.49
C LEU A 286 19.13 -0.15 -26.36
N ARG A 287 20.05 -1.02 -26.77
CA ARG A 287 21.26 -0.67 -27.54
C ARG A 287 21.01 -0.45 -29.04
N ARG A 288 19.96 -1.05 -29.59
CA ARG A 288 19.64 -1.01 -31.02
C ARG A 288 18.20 -0.60 -31.24
N ARG A 289 17.93 0.14 -32.33
CA ARG A 289 16.55 0.42 -32.74
C ARG A 289 15.80 -0.87 -33.04
N VAL A 290 14.56 -0.93 -32.56
CA VAL A 290 13.62 -2.01 -32.87
C VAL A 290 13.26 -1.95 -34.35
N THR A 291 13.53 -3.03 -35.07
CA THR A 291 13.05 -3.26 -36.45
C THR A 291 11.88 -4.24 -36.43
N ARG A 292 11.04 -4.25 -37.48
CA ARG A 292 9.93 -5.23 -37.62
C ARG A 292 10.40 -6.67 -37.49
N ARG A 293 11.64 -6.97 -37.92
CA ARG A 293 12.22 -8.33 -37.83
C ARG A 293 12.67 -8.69 -36.41
N SER A 294 13.17 -7.72 -35.64
CA SER A 294 13.67 -7.96 -34.27
C SER A 294 12.56 -7.88 -33.21
N GLU A 295 11.44 -7.25 -33.53
CA GLU A 295 10.34 -6.98 -32.59
C GLU A 295 9.79 -8.25 -31.88
N PRO A 296 9.53 -9.39 -32.56
CA PRO A 296 9.05 -10.60 -31.88
C PRO A 296 10.06 -11.14 -30.87
N THR A 297 11.35 -11.12 -31.22
CA THR A 297 12.44 -11.58 -30.35
C THR A 297 12.56 -10.68 -29.12
N ILE A 298 12.52 -9.36 -29.31
CA ILE A 298 12.57 -8.38 -28.22
C ILE A 298 11.38 -8.57 -27.29
N ARG A 299 10.16 -8.70 -27.82
CA ARG A 299 8.94 -8.95 -27.02
C ARG A 299 9.07 -10.22 -26.19
N ARG A 300 9.59 -11.31 -26.77
CA ARG A 300 9.81 -12.57 -26.07
C ARG A 300 10.82 -12.44 -24.93
N ILE A 301 11.94 -11.75 -25.16
CA ILE A 301 12.95 -11.52 -24.11
C ILE A 301 12.40 -10.63 -22.99
N LEU A 302 11.64 -9.58 -23.31
CA LEU A 302 11.01 -8.72 -22.31
C LEU A 302 9.99 -9.48 -21.45
N ALA A 303 9.16 -10.33 -22.06
CA ALA A 303 8.20 -11.16 -21.33
C ALA A 303 8.91 -12.15 -20.39
N ALA A 304 9.95 -12.82 -20.88
CA ALA A 304 10.78 -13.72 -20.07
C ALA A 304 11.49 -13.00 -18.92
N ALA A 305 12.03 -11.79 -19.18
CA ALA A 305 12.66 -10.97 -18.16
C ALA A 305 11.66 -10.58 -17.06
N ASN A 306 10.44 -10.17 -17.44
CA ASN A 306 9.40 -9.83 -16.47
C ASN A 306 9.04 -11.01 -15.55
N GLN A 307 8.85 -12.21 -16.13
CA GLN A 307 8.61 -13.45 -15.39
C GLN A 307 9.78 -13.82 -14.45
N ALA A 308 11.01 -13.69 -14.93
CA ALA A 308 12.19 -14.01 -14.12
C ALA A 308 12.33 -13.03 -12.93
N PHE A 309 12.16 -11.72 -13.16
CA PHE A 309 12.20 -10.71 -12.11
C PHE A 309 11.05 -10.84 -11.12
N GLU A 310 9.86 -11.27 -11.55
CA GLU A 310 8.74 -11.53 -10.65
C GLU A 310 9.06 -12.64 -9.64
N ARG A 311 9.74 -13.71 -10.09
CA ARG A 311 10.12 -14.84 -9.24
C ARG A 311 11.32 -14.53 -8.34
N GLY A 312 12.37 -13.92 -8.90
CA GLY A 312 13.68 -13.81 -8.25
C GLY A 312 14.08 -12.40 -7.81
N GLY A 313 13.25 -11.39 -8.08
CA GLY A 313 13.66 -9.99 -8.02
C GLY A 313 14.78 -9.66 -9.03
N LEU A 314 15.25 -8.43 -9.02
CA LEU A 314 16.35 -7.97 -9.88
C LEU A 314 17.69 -8.54 -9.40
N ALA A 315 17.90 -8.63 -8.09
CA ALA A 315 19.14 -9.17 -7.52
C ALA A 315 19.32 -10.68 -7.78
N GLY A 316 18.25 -11.46 -7.66
CA GLY A 316 18.26 -12.92 -7.81
C GLY A 316 18.14 -13.44 -9.24
N THR A 317 17.92 -12.56 -10.22
CA THR A 317 17.77 -12.95 -11.64
C THR A 317 19.07 -12.73 -12.42
N SER A 318 19.55 -13.76 -13.12
CA SER A 318 20.68 -13.66 -14.05
C SER A 318 20.24 -13.49 -15.51
N VAL A 319 21.15 -13.05 -16.38
CA VAL A 319 20.88 -13.01 -17.83
C VAL A 319 20.65 -14.42 -18.40
N ASP A 320 21.32 -15.43 -17.83
CA ASP A 320 21.12 -16.82 -18.22
C ASP A 320 19.69 -17.26 -17.97
N ASP A 321 19.13 -16.96 -16.80
CA ASP A 321 17.74 -17.28 -16.46
C ASP A 321 16.76 -16.66 -17.49
N ILE A 322 16.99 -15.39 -17.85
CA ILE A 322 16.16 -14.67 -18.83
C ILE A 322 16.27 -15.33 -20.21
N THR A 323 17.47 -15.68 -20.65
CA THR A 323 17.67 -16.27 -21.99
C THR A 323 17.15 -17.69 -22.09
N ALA A 324 17.27 -18.47 -21.02
CA ALA A 324 16.69 -19.80 -20.90
C ALA A 324 15.15 -19.73 -20.96
N GLU A 325 14.53 -18.85 -20.16
CA GLU A 325 13.09 -18.61 -20.16
C GLU A 325 12.59 -18.12 -21.53
N ALA A 326 13.34 -17.23 -22.19
CA ALA A 326 12.98 -16.71 -23.51
C ALA A 326 13.17 -17.72 -24.66
N GLY A 327 13.89 -18.84 -24.44
CA GLY A 327 14.27 -19.78 -25.48
C GLY A 327 15.12 -19.12 -26.59
N VAL A 328 16.08 -18.28 -26.20
CA VAL A 328 17.02 -17.61 -27.12
C VAL A 328 18.47 -17.96 -26.77
N ALA A 329 19.36 -17.93 -27.76
CA ALA A 329 20.79 -18.07 -27.50
C ALA A 329 21.31 -16.91 -26.64
N HIS A 330 22.23 -17.19 -25.71
CA HIS A 330 22.80 -16.20 -24.78
C HIS A 330 23.30 -14.91 -25.48
N GLY A 331 24.05 -15.07 -26.59
CA GLY A 331 24.55 -13.94 -27.38
C GLY A 331 23.45 -13.07 -28.02
N THR A 332 22.22 -13.57 -28.15
CA THR A 332 21.07 -12.81 -28.69
C THR A 332 20.63 -11.71 -27.74
N PHE A 333 20.72 -11.93 -26.42
CA PHE A 333 20.39 -10.91 -25.42
C PHE A 333 21.32 -9.69 -25.54
N TYR A 334 22.63 -9.94 -25.61
CA TYR A 334 23.64 -8.88 -25.64
C TYR A 334 23.64 -8.02 -26.90
N GLN A 335 22.92 -8.45 -27.96
CA GLN A 335 22.66 -7.62 -29.12
C GLN A 335 21.74 -6.43 -28.81
N TYR A 336 20.88 -6.57 -27.79
CA TYR A 336 19.84 -5.60 -27.47
C TYR A 336 20.09 -4.91 -26.12
N TRP A 337 20.61 -5.61 -25.11
CA TRP A 337 20.84 -5.07 -23.77
C TRP A 337 22.26 -5.36 -23.28
N GLU A 338 22.77 -4.52 -22.38
CA GLU A 338 24.08 -4.72 -21.77
C GLU A 338 24.07 -5.76 -20.67
N ASP A 339 23.06 -5.68 -19.82
CA ASP A 339 22.91 -6.46 -18.61
C ASP A 339 21.42 -6.53 -18.21
N ARG A 340 21.15 -7.15 -17.06
CA ARG A 340 19.80 -7.25 -16.49
C ARG A 340 19.19 -5.89 -16.12
N TYR A 341 20.00 -4.91 -15.74
CA TYR A 341 19.51 -3.58 -15.38
C TYR A 341 19.05 -2.80 -16.61
N ALA A 342 19.71 -2.99 -17.75
CA ALA A 342 19.36 -2.39 -19.03
C ALA A 342 18.02 -2.93 -19.56
N VAL A 343 17.79 -4.24 -19.49
CA VAL A 343 16.48 -4.81 -19.89
C VAL A 343 15.36 -4.39 -18.91
N PHE A 344 15.66 -4.32 -17.61
CA PHE A 344 14.71 -3.78 -16.63
C PHE A 344 14.40 -2.30 -16.88
N ALA A 345 15.39 -1.48 -17.26
CA ALA A 345 15.17 -0.09 -17.64
C ALA A 345 14.23 0.05 -18.84
N THR A 346 14.28 -0.88 -19.81
CA THR A 346 13.31 -0.94 -20.91
C THR A 346 11.91 -1.25 -20.39
N LEU A 347 11.75 -2.26 -19.52
CA LEU A 347 10.46 -2.62 -18.92
C LEU A 347 9.87 -1.46 -18.10
N ALA A 348 10.67 -0.87 -17.20
CA ALA A 348 10.26 0.24 -16.34
C ALA A 348 9.87 1.48 -17.17
N HIS A 349 10.62 1.80 -18.23
CA HIS A 349 10.27 2.93 -19.10
C HIS A 349 8.97 2.69 -19.86
N GLN A 350 8.74 1.48 -20.38
CA GLN A 350 7.45 1.13 -21.00
C GLN A 350 6.30 1.23 -20.00
N ALA A 351 6.47 0.69 -18.80
CA ALA A 351 5.47 0.77 -17.74
C ALA A 351 5.17 2.22 -17.35
N ALA A 352 6.20 3.07 -17.24
CA ALA A 352 6.04 4.50 -16.95
C ALA A 352 5.22 5.21 -18.04
N VAL A 353 5.50 4.96 -19.33
CA VAL A 353 4.74 5.54 -20.44
C VAL A 353 3.27 5.11 -20.39
N ASP A 354 3.00 3.83 -20.16
CA ASP A 354 1.63 3.32 -20.05
C ASP A 354 0.90 3.96 -18.85
N ILE A 355 1.55 4.01 -17.68
CA ILE A 355 0.99 4.67 -16.48
C ILE A 355 0.62 6.12 -16.77
N CYS A 356 1.55 6.88 -17.35
CA CYS A 356 1.35 8.29 -17.63
C CYS A 356 0.24 8.53 -18.66
N THR A 357 0.14 7.68 -19.69
CA THR A 357 -0.97 7.72 -20.64
C THR A 357 -2.32 7.56 -19.94
N HIS A 358 -2.44 6.55 -19.07
CA HIS A 358 -3.67 6.30 -18.35
C HIS A 358 -3.99 7.41 -17.34
N LEU A 359 -3.00 7.97 -16.64
CA LEU A 359 -3.23 9.08 -15.72
C LEU A 359 -3.67 10.36 -16.44
N ASP A 360 -3.20 10.61 -17.67
CA ASP A 360 -3.74 11.70 -18.48
C ASP A 360 -5.20 11.48 -18.84
N ASP A 361 -5.62 10.24 -19.11
CA ASP A 361 -7.03 9.91 -19.36
C ASP A 361 -7.89 10.12 -18.10
N LEU A 362 -7.36 9.79 -16.92
CA LEU A 362 -8.04 10.11 -15.65
C LEU A 362 -8.23 11.62 -15.46
N LEU A 363 -7.22 12.42 -15.83
CA LEU A 363 -7.33 13.89 -15.77
C LEU A 363 -8.40 14.45 -16.73
N ARG A 364 -8.74 13.71 -17.78
CA ARG A 364 -9.78 14.08 -18.77
C ARG A 364 -11.18 13.65 -18.36
N ALA A 365 -11.33 12.75 -17.39
CA ALA A 365 -12.64 12.30 -16.91
C ALA A 365 -13.54 13.49 -16.54
N GLU A 366 -14.77 13.47 -17.02
CA GLU A 366 -15.74 14.56 -16.84
C GLU A 366 -16.67 14.31 -15.66
N ASP A 367 -17.03 13.05 -15.42
CA ASP A 367 -17.93 12.60 -14.36
C ASP A 367 -17.44 11.34 -13.63
N GLU A 368 -18.27 10.81 -12.73
CA GLU A 368 -17.98 9.59 -11.96
C GLU A 368 -17.93 8.35 -12.85
N ASP A 369 -18.80 8.25 -13.86
CA ASP A 369 -18.88 7.10 -14.76
C ASP A 369 -17.60 6.96 -15.62
N ASP A 370 -17.03 8.10 -16.06
CA ASP A 370 -15.73 8.14 -16.73
C ASP A 370 -14.61 7.58 -15.87
N ILE A 371 -14.61 7.90 -14.56
CA ILE A 371 -13.60 7.41 -13.62
C ILE A 371 -13.78 5.91 -13.39
N LEU A 372 -15.02 5.42 -13.27
CA LEU A 372 -15.31 3.98 -13.13
C LEU A 372 -14.86 3.19 -14.36
N ALA A 373 -15.16 3.69 -15.56
CA ALA A 373 -14.70 3.10 -16.81
C ALA A 373 -13.17 3.18 -16.95
N TRP A 374 -12.54 4.22 -16.41
CA TRP A 374 -11.09 4.34 -16.36
C TRP A 374 -10.45 3.30 -15.42
N ILE A 375 -11.04 3.04 -14.25
CA ILE A 375 -10.56 2.01 -13.31
C ILE A 375 -10.48 0.65 -14.03
N ASP A 376 -11.49 0.28 -14.81
CA ASP A 376 -11.47 -0.97 -15.59
C ASP A 376 -10.26 -1.08 -16.52
N ARG A 377 -9.98 -0.01 -17.26
CA ARG A 377 -8.82 0.07 -18.17
C ARG A 377 -7.50 0.06 -17.41
N TRP A 378 -7.46 0.68 -16.24
CA TRP A 378 -6.29 0.70 -15.37
C TRP A 378 -5.95 -0.70 -14.84
N LEU A 379 -6.95 -1.49 -14.45
CA LEU A 379 -6.74 -2.88 -14.02
C LEU A 379 -6.13 -3.75 -15.13
N ASP A 380 -6.44 -3.48 -16.40
CA ASP A 380 -5.78 -4.15 -17.54
C ASP A 380 -4.31 -3.78 -17.71
N VAL A 381 -3.92 -2.55 -17.37
CA VAL A 381 -2.51 -2.12 -17.35
C VAL A 381 -1.77 -2.85 -16.23
N LEU A 382 -2.33 -2.89 -15.02
CA LEU A 382 -1.74 -3.61 -13.90
C LEU A 382 -1.54 -5.09 -14.21
N ARG A 383 -2.48 -5.73 -14.93
CA ARG A 383 -2.32 -7.12 -15.39
C ARG A 383 -1.11 -7.36 -16.28
N GLN A 384 -0.68 -6.34 -17.01
CA GLN A 384 0.45 -6.45 -17.93
C GLN A 384 1.75 -5.95 -17.31
N ARG A 385 1.68 -4.93 -16.45
CA ARG A 385 2.83 -4.19 -15.93
C ARG A 385 3.08 -4.40 -14.44
N GLY A 386 2.14 -4.99 -13.71
CA GLY A 386 2.16 -5.18 -12.26
C GLY A 386 3.48 -5.74 -11.72
N PRO A 387 4.04 -6.83 -12.29
CA PRO A 387 5.31 -7.36 -11.82
C PRO A 387 6.48 -6.37 -11.98
N THR A 388 6.53 -5.63 -13.10
CA THR A 388 7.52 -4.57 -13.30
C THR A 388 7.35 -3.44 -12.29
N LEU A 389 6.10 -3.01 -12.04
CA LEU A 389 5.81 -1.97 -11.05
C LEU A 389 6.19 -2.39 -9.65
N HIS A 390 5.85 -3.62 -9.26
CA HIS A 390 6.22 -4.14 -7.96
C HIS A 390 7.73 -4.18 -7.76
N VAL A 391 8.50 -4.72 -8.71
CA VAL A 391 9.98 -4.76 -8.61
C VAL A 391 10.53 -3.33 -8.55
N TRP A 392 9.98 -2.41 -9.34
CA TRP A 392 10.35 -1.01 -9.31
C TRP A 392 10.01 -0.35 -7.96
N THR A 393 8.87 -0.70 -7.36
CA THR A 393 8.41 -0.20 -6.07
C THR A 393 9.06 -0.90 -4.90
N THR A 394 9.73 -2.04 -5.03
CA THR A 394 10.34 -2.76 -3.88
C THR A 394 11.86 -2.68 -3.87
N GLU A 395 12.51 -2.56 -5.02
CA GLU A 395 13.96 -2.60 -5.11
C GLU A 395 14.61 -1.23 -5.30
N VAL A 396 15.74 -1.01 -4.63
CA VAL A 396 16.56 0.19 -4.82
C VAL A 396 17.34 0.04 -6.13
N LEU A 397 16.94 0.82 -7.14
CA LEU A 397 17.52 0.74 -8.48
C LEU A 397 18.91 1.43 -8.54
N PRO A 398 19.99 0.71 -8.88
CA PRO A 398 21.35 1.22 -8.73
C PRO A 398 21.81 2.14 -9.87
N THR A 399 21.11 2.16 -11.01
CA THR A 399 21.59 2.87 -12.21
C THR A 399 21.02 4.28 -12.33
N ALA A 400 21.86 5.23 -12.76
CA ALA A 400 21.47 6.62 -12.95
C ALA A 400 20.27 6.83 -13.91
N PRO A 401 20.10 6.07 -15.02
CA PRO A 401 18.91 6.16 -15.87
C PRO A 401 17.62 5.81 -15.12
N LEU A 402 17.62 4.72 -14.35
CA LEU A 402 16.44 4.29 -13.57
C LEU A 402 16.11 5.31 -12.47
N GLN A 403 17.12 5.84 -11.77
CA GLN A 403 16.92 6.88 -10.76
C GLN A 403 16.36 8.18 -11.35
N ARG A 404 16.73 8.54 -12.59
CA ARG A 404 16.13 9.68 -13.29
C ARG A 404 14.67 9.39 -13.63
N LEU A 405 14.37 8.21 -14.17
CA LEU A 405 13.01 7.80 -14.49
C LEU A 405 12.11 7.81 -13.25
N SER A 406 12.56 7.25 -12.12
CA SER A 406 11.81 7.28 -10.85
C SER A 406 11.49 8.71 -10.39
N ARG A 407 12.46 9.63 -10.51
CA ARG A 407 12.25 11.05 -10.16
C ARG A 407 11.25 11.73 -11.10
N GLN A 408 11.32 11.45 -12.40
CA GLN A 408 10.39 12.00 -13.39
C GLN A 408 8.97 11.49 -13.14
N LEU A 409 8.80 10.18 -12.92
CA LEU A 409 7.50 9.60 -12.62
C LEU A 409 6.92 10.15 -11.31
N ARG A 410 7.74 10.32 -10.27
CA ARG A 410 7.30 10.95 -9.01
C ARG A 410 6.79 12.37 -9.23
N GLY A 411 7.58 13.23 -9.89
CA GLY A 411 7.14 14.61 -10.17
C GLY A 411 5.88 14.66 -11.04
N TYR A 412 5.70 13.69 -11.95
CA TYR A 412 4.46 13.55 -12.72
C TYR A 412 3.27 13.15 -11.82
N LEU A 413 3.43 12.16 -10.94
CA LEU A 413 2.40 11.76 -9.98
C LEU A 413 1.99 12.91 -9.06
N ASP A 414 2.95 13.71 -8.58
CA ASP A 414 2.68 14.90 -7.78
C ASP A 414 1.81 15.91 -8.55
N ALA A 415 2.16 16.18 -9.82
CA ALA A 415 1.41 17.09 -10.69
C ALA A 415 -0.01 16.58 -11.01
N VAL A 416 -0.15 15.28 -11.32
CA VAL A 416 -1.47 14.65 -11.56
C VAL A 416 -2.33 14.74 -10.32
N THR A 417 -1.80 14.38 -9.15
CA THR A 417 -2.53 14.39 -7.89
C THR A 417 -3.02 15.79 -7.55
N ALA A 418 -2.16 16.80 -7.68
CA ALA A 418 -2.53 18.19 -7.44
C ALA A 418 -3.68 18.65 -8.37
N ARG A 419 -3.64 18.27 -9.66
CA ARG A 419 -4.69 18.61 -10.63
C ARG A 419 -6.01 17.88 -10.34
N LEU A 420 -5.96 16.60 -9.97
CA LEU A 420 -7.14 15.83 -9.58
C LEU A 420 -7.80 16.44 -8.33
N MET A 421 -7.00 16.75 -7.31
CA MET A 421 -7.50 17.37 -6.09
C MET A 421 -8.11 18.76 -6.35
N ALA A 422 -7.45 19.59 -7.15
CA ALA A 422 -7.95 20.93 -7.48
C ALA A 422 -9.30 20.88 -8.24
N ARG A 423 -9.50 19.86 -9.07
CA ARG A 423 -10.75 19.66 -9.84
C ARG A 423 -11.87 19.08 -8.98
N TRP A 424 -11.60 18.00 -8.27
CA TRP A 424 -12.65 17.16 -7.67
C TRP A 424 -12.87 17.41 -6.18
N ALA A 425 -11.82 17.82 -5.45
CA ALA A 425 -11.88 18.03 -4.00
C ALA A 425 -11.50 19.48 -3.60
N PRO A 426 -12.09 20.53 -4.22
CA PRO A 426 -11.75 21.91 -3.89
C PRO A 426 -12.05 22.18 -2.41
N GLY A 427 -11.04 22.62 -1.66
CA GLY A 427 -11.16 22.92 -0.23
C GLY A 427 -10.73 21.79 0.71
N ARG A 428 -10.40 20.59 0.20
CA ARG A 428 -9.77 19.56 1.03
C ARG A 428 -8.28 19.88 1.22
N SER A 429 -7.87 20.06 2.47
CA SER A 429 -6.46 20.26 2.83
C SER A 429 -5.79 18.91 3.07
N LEU A 430 -5.05 18.40 2.07
CA LEU A 430 -4.12 17.28 2.21
C LEU A 430 -2.71 17.74 1.87
N ASP A 431 -1.71 17.08 2.44
CA ASP A 431 -0.33 17.25 1.99
C ASP A 431 -0.20 16.66 0.56
N PRO A 432 0.23 17.45 -0.45
CA PRO A 432 0.25 16.99 -1.83
C PRO A 432 1.17 15.79 -2.06
N SER A 433 2.31 15.74 -1.36
CA SER A 433 3.27 14.64 -1.51
C SER A 433 2.73 13.35 -0.89
N ALA A 434 2.09 13.44 0.27
CA ALA A 434 1.40 12.33 0.91
C ALA A 434 0.23 11.83 0.05
N ALA A 435 -0.56 12.74 -0.54
CA ALA A 435 -1.65 12.38 -1.45
C ALA A 435 -1.15 11.64 -2.69
N ALA A 436 -0.01 12.05 -3.27
CA ALA A 436 0.58 11.37 -4.41
C ALA A 436 1.07 9.96 -4.07
N ILE A 437 1.66 9.77 -2.88
CA ILE A 437 2.04 8.45 -2.36
C ILE A 437 0.81 7.58 -2.18
N VAL A 438 -0.24 8.09 -1.53
CA VAL A 438 -1.46 7.31 -1.30
C VAL A 438 -2.16 6.98 -2.62
N LEU A 439 -2.19 7.90 -3.60
CA LEU A 439 -2.70 7.63 -4.94
C LEU A 439 -1.91 6.50 -5.61
N TRP A 440 -0.57 6.53 -5.53
CA TRP A 440 0.26 5.47 -6.09
C TRP A 440 0.02 4.12 -5.42
N VAL A 441 -0.04 4.07 -4.10
CA VAL A 441 -0.31 2.82 -3.35
C VAL A 441 -1.71 2.29 -3.65
N LEU A 442 -2.71 3.18 -3.73
CA LEU A 442 -4.08 2.85 -4.06
C LEU A 442 -4.19 2.28 -5.48
N LEU A 443 -3.52 2.88 -6.46
CA LEU A 443 -3.61 2.46 -7.87
C LEU A 443 -2.67 1.32 -8.23
N GLY A 444 -1.50 1.21 -7.62
CA GLY A 444 -0.48 0.23 -7.99
C GLY A 444 -0.48 -0.98 -7.06
N GLU A 445 -0.02 -0.77 -5.84
CA GLU A 445 0.35 -1.85 -4.94
C GLU A 445 -0.86 -2.61 -4.38
N PHE A 446 -1.89 -1.92 -3.90
CA PHE A 446 -3.11 -2.58 -3.41
C PHE A 446 -3.74 -3.54 -4.45
N PRO A 447 -4.14 -3.07 -5.65
CA PRO A 447 -4.81 -3.93 -6.62
C PRO A 447 -3.91 -5.04 -7.16
N TYR A 448 -2.61 -4.78 -7.37
CA TYR A 448 -1.68 -5.82 -7.79
C TYR A 448 -1.56 -6.94 -6.76
N HIS A 449 -1.42 -6.59 -5.48
CA HIS A 449 -1.24 -7.57 -4.42
C HIS A 449 -2.53 -8.34 -4.09
N ALA A 450 -3.66 -7.66 -4.00
CA ALA A 450 -4.92 -8.28 -3.57
C ALA A 450 -5.59 -9.13 -4.67
N TRP A 451 -5.32 -8.86 -5.96
CA TRP A 451 -5.95 -9.55 -7.08
C TRP A 451 -5.01 -10.41 -7.93
N GLN A 452 -3.74 -10.04 -8.12
CA GLN A 452 -2.85 -10.80 -9.03
C GLN A 452 -1.82 -11.63 -8.30
N ARG A 453 -1.10 -11.02 -7.36
CA ARG A 453 0.02 -11.69 -6.71
C ARG A 453 -0.44 -12.66 -5.62
N HIS A 454 -1.40 -12.23 -4.80
CA HIS A 454 -2.03 -13.04 -3.76
C HIS A 454 -3.54 -12.84 -3.86
N PRO A 455 -4.21 -13.55 -4.80
CA PRO A 455 -5.61 -13.32 -5.13
C PRO A 455 -6.51 -13.70 -3.95
N VAL A 456 -6.69 -12.75 -3.02
CA VAL A 456 -7.65 -12.82 -1.91
C VAL A 456 -8.96 -12.10 -2.28
N LEU A 457 -8.89 -11.24 -3.31
CA LEU A 457 -9.99 -10.52 -3.94
C LEU A 457 -10.06 -10.85 -5.43
N ASP A 458 -11.27 -10.85 -5.98
CA ASP A 458 -11.45 -10.88 -7.42
C ASP A 458 -11.34 -9.47 -8.05
N ARG A 459 -11.44 -9.40 -9.39
CA ARG A 459 -11.34 -8.14 -10.13
C ARG A 459 -12.44 -7.15 -9.74
N ASP A 460 -13.64 -7.64 -9.45
CA ASP A 460 -14.82 -6.81 -9.17
C ASP A 460 -14.74 -6.24 -7.74
N ASP A 461 -14.24 -7.01 -6.78
CA ASP A 461 -13.94 -6.56 -5.42
C ASP A 461 -12.89 -5.44 -5.44
N VAL A 462 -11.82 -5.59 -6.23
CA VAL A 462 -10.79 -4.56 -6.39
C VAL A 462 -11.35 -3.32 -7.08
N HIS A 463 -12.13 -3.49 -8.15
CA HIS A 463 -12.79 -2.37 -8.83
C HIS A 463 -13.67 -1.57 -7.86
N ARG A 464 -14.55 -2.26 -7.11
CA ARG A 464 -15.42 -1.64 -6.09
C ARG A 464 -14.62 -0.91 -5.01
N SER A 465 -13.48 -1.48 -4.58
CA SER A 465 -12.59 -0.85 -3.60
C SER A 465 -11.95 0.43 -4.14
N LEU A 466 -11.44 0.38 -5.37
CA LEU A 466 -10.86 1.54 -6.04
C LEU A 466 -11.91 2.62 -6.26
N ALA A 467 -13.12 2.26 -6.71
CA ALA A 467 -14.23 3.19 -6.83
C ALA A 467 -14.53 3.85 -5.48
N LEU A 468 -14.73 3.08 -4.42
CA LEU A 468 -15.01 3.62 -3.08
C LEU A 468 -13.92 4.59 -2.60
N LEU A 469 -12.64 4.19 -2.69
CA LEU A 469 -11.51 4.93 -2.11
C LEU A 469 -11.03 6.08 -3.00
N LEU A 470 -11.03 5.92 -4.32
CA LEU A 470 -10.64 6.97 -5.27
C LEU A 470 -11.76 7.99 -5.39
N VAL A 471 -12.96 7.55 -5.76
CA VAL A 471 -14.10 8.43 -6.06
C VAL A 471 -14.68 9.00 -4.77
N GLY A 472 -15.11 8.14 -3.84
CA GLY A 472 -15.72 8.58 -2.57
C GLY A 472 -14.71 9.13 -1.57
N GLY A 473 -13.48 8.60 -1.58
CA GLY A 473 -12.42 9.00 -0.66
C GLY A 473 -11.61 10.19 -1.14
N LEU A 474 -10.66 9.96 -2.04
CA LEU A 474 -9.67 10.96 -2.48
C LEU A 474 -10.29 12.13 -3.23
N LEU A 475 -11.14 11.83 -4.22
CA LEU A 475 -11.77 12.83 -5.07
C LEU A 475 -13.02 13.45 -4.42
N GLY A 476 -13.72 12.70 -3.56
CA GLY A 476 -14.94 13.18 -2.89
C GLY A 476 -16.13 13.38 -3.84
N ALA A 477 -16.09 12.78 -5.03
CA ALA A 477 -17.08 12.93 -6.08
C ALA A 477 -18.16 11.85 -5.91
N ARG A 478 -19.22 12.09 -5.14
CA ARG A 478 -20.42 11.22 -5.23
C ARG A 478 -21.64 12.06 -5.56
N ALA A 479 -22.26 11.76 -6.70
CA ALA A 479 -23.70 11.95 -6.83
C ALA A 479 -24.42 10.84 -6.05
N PRO A 480 -25.69 11.01 -5.61
CA PRO A 480 -26.41 9.96 -4.90
C PRO A 480 -26.55 8.70 -5.78
N LEU A 481 -26.14 7.54 -5.27
CA LEU A 481 -26.40 6.24 -5.93
C LEU A 481 -27.91 6.10 -6.19
N PRO A 482 -28.36 5.71 -7.39
CA PRO A 482 -29.76 5.37 -7.61
C PRO A 482 -30.14 4.22 -6.66
N ALA A 483 -31.21 4.41 -5.91
CA ALA A 483 -31.73 3.41 -4.98
C ALA A 483 -31.97 2.09 -5.73
N ALA A 484 -31.42 1.00 -5.22
CA ALA A 484 -31.69 -0.32 -5.75
C ALA A 484 -33.21 -0.57 -5.69
N ASP A 485 -33.83 -0.66 -6.86
CA ASP A 485 -35.24 -1.03 -6.99
C ASP A 485 -35.47 -2.36 -6.26
N SER A 486 -36.27 -2.30 -5.20
CA SER A 486 -36.75 -3.49 -4.51
C SER A 486 -37.85 -4.12 -5.37
N PRO A 487 -37.73 -5.39 -5.79
CA PRO A 487 -38.82 -6.04 -6.51
C PRO A 487 -40.00 -6.24 -5.55
N ARG A 488 -41.19 -5.81 -5.98
CA ARG A 488 -42.47 -6.21 -5.40
C ARG A 488 -42.95 -7.51 -5.99
#